data_AF-A0A919QEQ1-F1
#
_entry.id   AF-A0A919QEQ1-F1
#
_cell.length_a   1.000
_cell.length_b   1.000
_cell.length_c   1.000
_cell.angle_alpha   90.00
_cell.angle_beta   90.00
_cell.angle_gamma   90.00
#
_symmetry.space_group_name_H-M   'P 1'
#
loop_
_entity.id
_entity.type
_entity.pdbx_description
1 polymer ?
#
loop_
_entity_poly.entity_id
_entity_poly.type
_entity_poly.pdbx_seq_one_letter_code
_entity_poly.pdbx_strand_id
1 'polypeptide(L)'
;MNLNTPVRHGYTLDDLDRFARSAVSREITRGSWRGTQIGERYEIAWSAIAWHVSAAEEAPTASELAVVGMRALNDTLSQHRKHHGTRDNARAFAAYWLDLGAPSGSPEGATVEALALAQIWPRLTPREKDVLVALATYDDHRAAAAVVGLSTRAFACQLSLARKRFLALWHEGEIPSRPWGNDRRRKAGARHQAMATRLRARPSRKAGRSGSPSPLPREAA
;
A
#
# COMPACT_ATOMS: atom_id res chain seq x y z
N MET A 1 -4.55 -8.63 8.04
CA MET A 1 -5.79 -7.87 7.73
C MET A 1 -6.86 -8.92 7.42
N ASN A 2 -8.03 -8.90 8.04
CA ASN A 2 -9.06 -9.91 7.74
C ASN A 2 -9.65 -9.63 6.34
N LEU A 3 -9.28 -10.44 5.36
CA LEU A 3 -9.64 -10.29 3.94
C LEU A 3 -11.16 -10.38 3.71
N ASN A 4 -11.88 -11.06 4.61
CA ASN A 4 -13.33 -11.23 4.58
C ASN A 4 -14.12 -10.07 5.19
N THR A 5 -13.51 -8.90 5.37
CA THR A 5 -14.22 -7.73 5.92
C THR A 5 -15.19 -7.20 4.87
N PRO A 6 -16.50 -7.13 5.16
CA PRO A 6 -17.48 -6.62 4.22
C PRO A 6 -17.31 -5.11 4.01
N VAL A 7 -17.48 -4.72 2.76
CA VAL A 7 -17.54 -3.35 2.23
C VAL A 7 -18.98 -3.11 1.75
N ARG A 8 -19.28 -1.90 1.28
CA ARG A 8 -20.57 -1.54 0.70
C ARG A 8 -20.93 -2.49 -0.47
N HIS A 9 -22.22 -2.66 -0.70
CA HIS A 9 -22.78 -3.41 -1.85
C HIS A 9 -22.45 -4.90 -1.89
N GLY A 10 -22.12 -5.50 -0.73
CA GLY A 10 -21.83 -6.92 -0.62
C GLY A 10 -20.43 -7.33 -1.07
N TYR A 11 -19.58 -6.36 -1.47
CA TYR A 11 -18.17 -6.62 -1.76
C TYR A 11 -17.38 -6.83 -0.48
N THR A 12 -16.29 -7.59 -0.57
CA THR A 12 -15.30 -7.75 0.49
C THR A 12 -14.01 -7.00 0.15
N LEU A 13 -13.11 -6.83 1.12
CA LEU A 13 -11.77 -6.32 0.85
C LEU A 13 -10.99 -7.22 -0.11
N ASP A 14 -11.22 -8.54 -0.08
CA ASP A 14 -10.65 -9.51 -1.01
C ASP A 14 -11.10 -9.26 -2.45
N ASP A 15 -12.38 -8.95 -2.65
CA ASP A 15 -12.89 -8.60 -3.98
C ASP A 15 -12.19 -7.36 -4.55
N LEU A 16 -11.98 -6.34 -3.71
CA LEU A 16 -11.29 -5.12 -4.13
C LEU A 16 -9.80 -5.39 -4.45
N ASP A 17 -9.11 -6.21 -3.66
CA ASP A 17 -7.73 -6.64 -3.95
C ASP A 17 -7.67 -7.39 -5.28
N ARG A 18 -8.60 -8.33 -5.53
CA ARG A 18 -8.69 -9.07 -6.79
C ARG A 18 -8.92 -8.14 -7.99
N PHE A 19 -9.82 -7.16 -7.87
CA PHE A 19 -10.07 -6.20 -8.96
C PHE A 19 -8.89 -5.27 -9.21
N ALA A 20 -8.22 -4.80 -8.16
CA ALA A 20 -7.02 -3.97 -8.28
C ALA A 20 -5.87 -4.74 -8.96
N ARG A 21 -5.63 -5.99 -8.56
CA ARG A 21 -4.64 -6.86 -9.23
C ARG A 21 -4.98 -7.09 -10.69
N SER A 22 -6.25 -7.35 -11.00
CA SER A 22 -6.71 -7.54 -12.38
C SER A 22 -6.49 -6.30 -13.25
N ALA A 23 -6.76 -5.10 -12.71
CA ALA A 23 -6.51 -3.84 -13.39
C ALA A 23 -5.01 -3.62 -13.67
N VAL A 24 -4.15 -3.90 -12.69
CA VAL A 24 -2.69 -3.80 -12.84
C VAL A 24 -2.16 -4.81 -13.88
N SER A 25 -2.59 -6.07 -13.83
CA SER A 25 -2.17 -7.09 -14.81
C SER A 25 -2.52 -6.71 -16.25
N ARG A 26 -3.71 -6.15 -16.48
CA ARG A 26 -4.16 -5.69 -17.80
C ARG A 26 -3.39 -4.47 -18.30
N GLU A 27 -2.93 -3.62 -17.39
CA GLU A 27 -2.10 -2.45 -17.70
C GLU A 27 -0.67 -2.89 -18.04
N ILE A 28 -0.06 -3.80 -17.28
CA ILE A 28 1.31 -4.31 -17.51
C ILE A 28 1.48 -4.82 -18.94
N THR A 29 0.48 -5.53 -19.48
CA THR A 29 0.49 -6.01 -20.88
C THR A 29 0.57 -4.89 -21.91
N ARG A 30 0.15 -3.65 -21.57
CA ARG A 30 0.16 -2.48 -22.46
C ARG A 30 1.45 -1.67 -22.40
N GLY A 31 2.42 -2.06 -21.56
CA GLY A 31 3.81 -1.58 -21.62
C GLY A 31 4.03 -0.08 -21.37
N SER A 32 3.01 0.68 -20.95
CA SER A 32 3.05 2.15 -20.86
C SER A 32 3.72 2.69 -19.59
N TRP A 33 4.07 1.78 -18.67
CA TRP A 33 4.54 2.09 -17.32
C TRP A 33 5.84 1.34 -16.97
N ARG A 34 6.70 0.99 -17.92
CA ARG A 34 8.04 0.44 -17.59
C ARG A 34 8.73 1.43 -16.66
N GLY A 35 9.11 1.03 -15.44
CA GLY A 35 9.71 1.92 -14.44
C GLY A 35 9.01 2.07 -13.10
N THR A 36 7.67 2.14 -13.09
CA THR A 36 6.91 2.31 -11.84
C THR A 36 6.74 0.99 -11.11
N GLN A 37 7.05 0.97 -9.82
CA GLN A 37 6.96 -0.25 -8.99
C GLN A 37 5.53 -0.80 -8.99
N ILE A 38 5.39 -2.12 -9.11
CA ILE A 38 4.09 -2.82 -9.16
C ILE A 38 3.23 -2.48 -7.93
N GLY A 39 3.86 -2.28 -6.77
CA GLY A 39 3.18 -1.90 -5.52
C GLY A 39 2.47 -0.55 -5.63
N GLU A 40 3.10 0.47 -6.21
CA GLU A 40 2.49 1.80 -6.37
C GLU A 40 1.28 1.76 -7.30
N ARG A 41 1.36 0.98 -8.40
CA ARG A 41 0.23 0.80 -9.31
C ARG A 41 -0.94 0.12 -8.62
N TYR A 42 -0.66 -0.89 -7.81
CA TYR A 42 -1.67 -1.56 -7.01
C TYR A 42 -2.36 -0.57 -6.05
N GLU A 43 -1.61 0.24 -5.31
CA GLU A 43 -2.16 1.23 -4.38
C GLU A 43 -3.05 2.28 -5.07
N ILE A 44 -2.65 2.76 -6.25
CA ILE A 44 -3.45 3.70 -7.07
C ILE A 44 -4.76 3.04 -7.50
N ALA A 45 -4.69 1.84 -8.09
CA ALA A 45 -5.85 1.13 -8.59
C ALA A 45 -6.82 0.77 -7.45
N TRP A 46 -6.28 0.24 -6.35
CA TRP A 46 -7.05 -0.14 -5.17
C TRP A 46 -7.76 1.06 -4.55
N SER A 47 -7.05 2.18 -4.36
CA SER A 47 -7.62 3.39 -3.77
C SER A 47 -8.77 3.96 -4.61
N ALA A 48 -8.61 3.97 -5.94
CA ALA A 48 -9.65 4.43 -6.85
C ALA A 48 -10.90 3.54 -6.83
N ILE A 49 -10.71 2.22 -6.83
CA ILE A 49 -11.78 1.22 -6.74
C ILE A 49 -12.51 1.36 -5.39
N ALA A 50 -11.78 1.42 -4.28
CA ALA A 50 -12.35 1.55 -2.94
C ALA A 50 -13.16 2.84 -2.79
N TRP A 51 -12.67 3.95 -3.33
CA TRP A 51 -13.41 5.21 -3.37
C TRP A 51 -14.69 5.09 -4.19
N HIS A 52 -14.61 4.48 -5.38
CA HIS A 52 -15.76 4.33 -6.27
C HIS A 52 -16.86 3.46 -5.65
N VAL A 53 -16.50 2.31 -5.07
CA VAL A 53 -17.45 1.44 -4.34
C VAL A 53 -18.09 2.18 -3.16
N SER A 54 -17.31 3.00 -2.45
CA SER A 54 -17.83 3.77 -1.31
C SER A 54 -18.79 4.87 -1.75
N ALA A 55 -18.50 5.54 -2.86
CA ALA A 55 -19.26 6.67 -3.37
C ALA A 55 -20.50 6.27 -4.18
N ALA A 56 -20.50 5.08 -4.80
CA ALA A 56 -21.60 4.60 -5.64
C ALA A 56 -22.89 4.39 -4.82
N GLU A 57 -24.01 4.90 -5.32
CA GLU A 57 -25.32 4.71 -4.70
C GLU A 57 -25.87 3.30 -4.93
N GLU A 58 -25.60 2.75 -6.13
CA GLU A 58 -25.93 1.39 -6.55
C GLU A 58 -24.66 0.52 -6.59
N ALA A 59 -24.84 -0.80 -6.64
CA ALA A 59 -23.74 -1.75 -6.68
C ALA A 59 -23.00 -1.65 -8.03
N PRO A 60 -21.75 -1.15 -8.08
CA PRO A 60 -21.00 -1.05 -9.33
C PRO A 60 -20.64 -2.44 -9.84
N THR A 61 -20.64 -2.64 -11.15
CA THR A 61 -20.32 -3.96 -11.71
C THR A 61 -18.82 -4.26 -11.66
N ALA A 62 -18.45 -5.54 -11.66
CA ALA A 62 -17.03 -5.95 -11.66
C ALA A 62 -16.23 -5.37 -12.86
N SER A 63 -16.89 -5.21 -14.02
CA SER A 63 -16.30 -4.59 -15.19
C SER A 63 -16.02 -3.10 -14.97
N GLU A 64 -16.97 -2.38 -14.37
CA GLU A 64 -16.79 -0.97 -14.00
C GLU A 64 -15.63 -0.78 -13.04
N LEU A 65 -15.51 -1.63 -12.01
CA LEU A 65 -14.41 -1.54 -11.05
C LEU A 65 -13.04 -1.71 -11.72
N ALA A 66 -12.92 -2.68 -12.64
CA ALA A 66 -11.70 -2.85 -13.42
C ALA A 66 -11.41 -1.62 -14.30
N VAL A 67 -12.43 -1.03 -14.94
CA VAL A 67 -12.30 0.18 -15.76
C VAL A 67 -11.89 1.40 -14.93
N VAL A 68 -12.45 1.57 -13.73
CA VAL A 68 -12.11 2.64 -12.80
C VAL A 68 -10.64 2.54 -12.38
N GLY A 69 -10.18 1.35 -12.00
CA GLY A 69 -8.77 1.12 -11.67
C GLY A 69 -7.83 1.45 -12.83
N MET A 70 -8.17 1.00 -14.05
CA MET A 70 -7.38 1.32 -15.26
C MET A 70 -7.37 2.82 -15.59
N ARG A 71 -8.50 3.51 -15.42
CA ARG A 71 -8.59 4.97 -15.65
C ARG A 71 -7.71 5.74 -14.66
N ALA A 72 -7.77 5.39 -13.38
CA ALA A 72 -6.94 6.03 -12.36
C ALA A 72 -5.44 5.89 -12.64
N LEU A 73 -5.01 4.72 -13.13
CA LEU A 73 -3.64 4.53 -13.63
C LEU A 73 -3.37 5.48 -14.81
N ASN A 74 -4.16 5.42 -15.88
CA ASN A 74 -3.93 6.27 -17.06
C ASN A 74 -3.91 7.77 -16.75
N ASP A 75 -4.77 8.24 -15.83
CA ASP A 75 -4.83 9.62 -15.39
C ASP A 75 -3.56 10.00 -14.63
N THR A 76 -3.09 9.14 -13.73
CA THR A 76 -1.84 9.35 -12.98
C THR A 76 -0.65 9.43 -13.95
N LEU A 77 -0.58 8.53 -14.94
CA LEU A 77 0.46 8.57 -15.96
C LEU A 77 0.38 9.87 -16.77
N SER A 78 -0.82 10.28 -17.15
CA SER A 78 -1.04 11.50 -17.92
C SER A 78 -0.65 12.75 -17.13
N GLN A 79 -0.92 12.78 -15.82
CA GLN A 79 -0.49 13.86 -14.94
C GLN A 79 1.04 13.88 -14.79
N HIS A 80 1.66 12.72 -14.58
CA HIS A 80 3.12 12.58 -14.52
C HIS A 80 3.77 13.08 -15.82
N ARG A 81 3.24 12.68 -16.97
CA ARG A 81 3.64 13.14 -18.30
C ARG A 81 3.51 14.66 -18.47
N LYS A 82 2.38 15.25 -18.03
CA LYS A 82 2.18 16.71 -18.07
C LYS A 82 3.17 17.46 -17.19
N HIS A 83 3.42 16.96 -15.97
CA HIS A 83 4.32 17.59 -15.01
C HIS A 83 5.79 17.55 -15.47
N HIS A 84 6.17 16.48 -16.16
CA HIS A 84 7.55 16.24 -16.63
C HIS A 84 7.74 16.56 -18.13
N GLY A 85 6.79 17.26 -18.77
CA GLY A 85 7.01 17.96 -20.04
C GLY A 85 7.05 17.09 -21.31
N THR A 86 6.23 16.06 -21.44
CA THR A 86 6.12 15.31 -22.72
C THR A 86 5.05 15.92 -23.62
N ARG A 87 5.51 16.51 -24.74
CA ARG A 87 4.64 16.81 -25.89
C ARG A 87 4.99 15.94 -27.11
N ASP A 88 6.28 15.70 -27.38
CA ASP A 88 6.70 15.09 -28.66
C ASP A 88 7.70 13.91 -28.60
N ASN A 89 8.12 13.44 -27.41
CA ASN A 89 9.06 12.31 -27.33
C ASN A 89 8.78 11.34 -26.18
N ALA A 90 7.71 10.55 -26.33
CA ALA A 90 7.27 9.56 -25.34
C ALA A 90 8.33 8.49 -25.02
N ARG A 91 9.23 8.17 -25.97
CA ARG A 91 10.27 7.15 -25.79
C ARG A 91 11.43 7.66 -24.94
N ALA A 92 11.96 8.85 -25.22
CA ALA A 92 13.01 9.46 -24.41
C ALA A 92 12.50 9.82 -23.00
N PHE A 93 11.23 10.25 -22.90
CA PHE A 93 10.55 10.45 -21.63
C PHE A 93 10.54 9.18 -20.78
N ALA A 94 10.09 8.05 -21.35
CA ALA A 94 10.04 6.78 -20.64
C ALA A 94 11.44 6.34 -20.19
N ALA A 95 12.43 6.43 -21.10
CA ALA A 95 13.81 6.04 -20.80
C ALA A 95 14.42 6.87 -19.66
N TYR A 96 14.15 8.18 -19.60
CA TYR A 96 14.75 9.04 -18.59
C TYR A 96 13.96 9.05 -17.27
N TRP A 97 12.64 9.23 -17.31
CA TRP A 97 11.84 9.44 -16.10
C TRP A 97 11.25 8.17 -15.51
N LEU A 98 11.02 7.15 -16.33
CA LEU A 98 10.46 5.90 -15.86
C LEU A 98 11.58 4.85 -15.70
N ASP A 99 12.57 4.78 -16.59
CA ASP A 99 13.66 3.80 -16.45
C ASP A 99 14.86 4.35 -15.64
N LEU A 100 15.50 5.46 -16.05
CA LEU A 100 16.71 5.98 -15.38
C LEU A 100 16.43 6.74 -14.06
N GLY A 101 15.30 7.45 -14.00
CA GLY A 101 14.95 8.39 -12.93
C GLY A 101 13.94 7.84 -11.92
N ALA A 102 13.37 6.65 -12.16
CA ALA A 102 12.63 5.95 -11.13
C ALA A 102 13.60 5.56 -9.99
N PRO A 103 13.16 5.59 -8.71
CA PRO A 103 13.94 4.99 -7.63
C PRO A 103 14.25 3.56 -8.07
N SER A 104 15.53 3.26 -8.28
CA SER A 104 15.96 2.05 -8.96
C SER A 104 15.31 0.83 -8.30
N GLY A 105 14.25 0.33 -8.92
CA GLY A 105 13.75 -1.03 -8.73
C GLY A 105 14.67 -2.01 -9.45
N SER A 106 15.98 -1.74 -9.42
CA SER A 106 16.99 -2.57 -10.02
C SER A 106 16.91 -3.96 -9.37
N PRO A 107 16.99 -5.07 -10.13
CA PRO A 107 17.12 -6.39 -9.53
C PRO A 107 18.31 -6.46 -8.58
N GLU A 108 19.26 -5.52 -8.67
CA GLU A 108 20.31 -5.31 -7.68
C GLU A 108 19.75 -5.18 -6.27
N GLY A 109 18.62 -4.51 -6.01
CA GLY A 109 18.05 -4.42 -4.66
C GLY A 109 17.72 -5.81 -4.09
N ALA A 110 16.96 -6.61 -4.86
CA ALA A 110 16.64 -7.98 -4.48
C ALA A 110 17.88 -8.90 -4.46
N THR A 111 18.85 -8.65 -5.35
CA THR A 111 20.08 -9.45 -5.46
C THR A 111 21.05 -9.15 -4.33
N VAL A 112 21.20 -7.87 -3.95
CA VAL A 112 21.98 -7.40 -2.80
C VAL A 112 21.33 -7.89 -1.52
N GLU A 113 20.01 -7.81 -1.38
CA GLU A 113 19.29 -8.36 -0.23
C GLU A 113 19.46 -9.88 -0.11
N ALA A 114 19.31 -10.62 -1.21
CA ALA A 114 19.51 -12.07 -1.22
C ALA A 114 20.96 -12.48 -0.91
N LEU A 115 21.93 -11.77 -1.49
CA LEU A 115 23.35 -12.01 -1.26
C LEU A 115 23.76 -11.67 0.17
N ALA A 116 23.34 -10.51 0.68
CA ALA A 116 23.59 -10.11 2.05
C ALA A 116 22.93 -11.09 3.04
N LEU A 117 21.71 -11.54 2.79
CA LEU A 117 21.08 -12.57 3.59
C LEU A 117 21.89 -13.87 3.55
N ALA A 118 22.34 -14.33 2.38
CA ALA A 118 23.16 -15.54 2.25
C ALA A 118 24.51 -15.44 3.00
N GLN A 119 25.10 -14.24 3.08
CA GLN A 119 26.35 -13.99 3.82
C GLN A 119 26.13 -13.86 5.34
N ILE A 120 25.04 -13.21 5.76
CA ILE A 120 24.74 -12.94 7.17
C ILE A 120 24.14 -14.17 7.85
N TRP A 121 23.26 -14.90 7.16
CA TRP A 121 22.48 -15.99 7.74
C TRP A 121 23.35 -17.04 8.42
N PRO A 122 24.43 -17.58 7.81
CA PRO A 122 25.29 -18.55 8.47
C PRO A 122 25.93 -18.05 9.77
N ARG A 123 26.15 -16.74 9.90
CA ARG A 123 26.85 -16.09 11.03
C ARG A 123 25.93 -15.79 12.23
N LEU A 124 24.63 -15.97 12.08
CA LEU A 124 23.68 -15.93 13.19
C LEU A 124 23.71 -17.24 13.97
N THR A 125 23.49 -17.14 15.27
CA THR A 125 23.30 -18.33 16.13
C THR A 125 22.02 -19.07 15.74
N PRO A 126 21.93 -20.40 16.00
CA PRO A 126 20.69 -21.15 15.77
C PRO A 126 19.46 -20.52 16.40
N ARG A 127 19.61 -20.01 17.63
CA ARG A 127 18.51 -19.38 18.37
C ARG A 127 18.02 -18.07 17.73
N GLU A 128 18.93 -17.26 17.19
CA GLU A 128 18.57 -16.04 16.46
C GLU A 128 17.85 -16.36 15.16
N LYS A 129 18.31 -17.40 14.43
CA LYS A 129 17.64 -17.90 13.23
C LYS A 129 16.22 -18.35 13.54
N ASP A 130 16.02 -19.16 14.57
CA ASP A 130 14.71 -19.67 14.99
C ASP A 130 13.71 -18.54 15.26
N VAL A 131 14.14 -17.50 15.98
CA VAL A 131 13.30 -16.35 16.32
C VAL A 131 12.93 -15.53 15.09
N LEU A 132 13.87 -15.31 14.17
CA LEU A 132 13.62 -14.59 12.92
C LEU A 132 12.69 -15.37 11.99
N VAL A 133 12.92 -16.68 11.82
CA VAL A 133 12.05 -17.57 11.03
C VAL A 133 10.66 -17.61 11.63
N ALA A 134 10.53 -17.80 12.95
CA ALA A 134 9.23 -17.85 13.61
C ALA A 134 8.45 -16.54 13.43
N LEU A 135 9.10 -15.38 13.52
CA LEU A 135 8.42 -14.12 13.24
C LEU A 135 8.00 -14.01 11.77
N ALA A 136 8.85 -14.44 10.83
CA ALA A 136 8.55 -14.39 9.41
C ALA A 136 7.38 -15.32 9.03
N THR A 137 7.26 -16.49 9.66
CA THR A 137 6.22 -17.48 9.38
C THR A 137 4.86 -17.07 9.96
N TYR A 138 4.82 -16.58 11.20
CA TYR A 138 3.56 -16.40 11.93
C TYR A 138 3.05 -14.96 11.96
N ASP A 139 3.91 -13.97 11.65
CA ASP A 139 3.62 -12.53 11.68
C ASP A 139 2.94 -12.02 12.98
N ASP A 140 3.04 -12.79 14.06
CA ASP A 140 2.53 -12.48 15.40
C ASP A 140 3.54 -12.91 16.48
N HIS A 141 3.79 -12.03 17.44
CA HIS A 141 4.82 -12.25 18.46
C HIS A 141 4.42 -13.31 19.49
N ARG A 142 3.12 -13.51 19.75
CA ARG A 142 2.66 -14.53 20.70
C ARG A 142 2.72 -15.91 20.06
N ALA A 143 2.19 -16.05 18.83
CA ALA A 143 2.25 -17.27 18.06
C ALA A 143 3.71 -17.69 17.78
N ALA A 144 4.58 -16.76 17.37
CA ALA A 144 5.99 -17.04 17.15
C ALA A 144 6.72 -17.44 18.44
N ALA A 145 6.42 -16.81 19.57
CA ALA A 145 7.02 -17.16 20.85
C ALA A 145 6.64 -18.58 21.30
N ALA A 146 5.38 -18.98 21.11
CA ALA A 146 4.90 -20.32 21.45
C ALA A 146 5.64 -21.42 20.69
N VAL A 147 5.89 -21.22 19.39
CA VAL A 147 6.59 -22.19 18.53
C VAL A 147 8.06 -22.35 18.91
N VAL A 148 8.70 -21.25 19.33
CA VAL A 148 10.13 -21.25 19.75
C VAL A 148 10.30 -21.68 21.22
N GLY A 149 9.19 -21.92 21.94
CA GLY A 149 9.19 -22.32 23.35
C GLY A 149 9.60 -21.18 24.30
N LEU A 150 9.24 -19.94 23.99
CA LEU A 150 9.58 -18.75 24.78
C LEU A 150 8.32 -18.06 25.31
N SER A 151 8.47 -17.35 26.43
CA SER A 151 7.49 -16.32 26.80
C SER A 151 7.54 -15.18 25.79
N THR A 152 6.41 -14.48 25.59
CA THR A 152 6.36 -13.35 24.64
C THR A 152 7.40 -12.26 24.96
N ARG A 153 7.67 -12.02 26.26
CA ARG A 153 8.69 -11.06 26.70
C ARG A 153 10.11 -11.54 26.37
N ALA A 154 10.40 -12.81 26.61
CA ALA A 154 11.70 -13.40 26.26
C ALA A 154 11.91 -13.40 24.74
N PHE A 155 10.88 -13.73 23.97
CA PHE A 155 10.89 -13.67 22.50
C PHE A 155 11.19 -12.26 22.00
N ALA A 156 10.53 -11.22 22.53
CA ALA A 156 10.79 -9.83 22.13
C ALA A 156 12.23 -9.38 22.44
N CYS A 157 12.80 -9.82 23.57
CA CYS A 157 14.20 -9.56 23.91
C CYS A 157 15.15 -10.26 22.91
N GLN A 158 14.92 -11.55 22.66
CA GLN A 158 15.72 -12.34 21.72
C GLN A 158 15.64 -11.79 20.28
N LEU A 159 14.45 -11.37 19.84
CA LEU A 159 14.26 -10.72 18.56
C LEU A 159 15.02 -9.40 18.45
N SER A 160 15.06 -8.62 19.55
CA SER A 160 15.80 -7.37 19.58
C SER A 160 17.31 -7.60 19.46
N LEU A 161 17.83 -8.65 20.11
CA LEU A 161 19.24 -9.06 19.98
C LEU A 161 19.55 -9.55 18.57
N ALA A 162 18.73 -10.46 18.03
CA ALA A 162 18.89 -10.98 16.67
C ALA A 162 18.91 -9.84 15.63
N ARG A 163 18.00 -8.86 15.75
CA ARG A 163 17.97 -7.68 14.86
C ARG A 163 19.21 -6.80 14.96
N LYS A 164 19.72 -6.57 16.18
CA LYS A 164 20.97 -5.81 16.37
C LYS A 164 22.16 -6.53 15.75
N ARG A 165 22.25 -7.86 15.94
CA ARG A 165 23.30 -8.70 15.36
C ARG A 165 23.23 -8.68 13.83
N PHE A 166 22.05 -8.90 13.27
CA PHE A 166 21.81 -8.84 11.83
C PHE A 166 22.22 -7.49 11.24
N LEU A 167 21.80 -6.38 11.88
CA LEU A 167 22.15 -5.04 11.43
C LEU A 167 23.64 -4.75 11.49
N ALA A 168 24.32 -5.19 12.55
CA ALA A 168 25.77 -5.02 12.68
C ALA A 168 26.53 -5.77 11.56
N LEU A 169 26.06 -6.96 11.20
CA LEU A 169 26.62 -7.76 10.11
C LEU A 169 26.28 -7.16 8.73
N TRP A 170 25.12 -6.54 8.59
CA TRP A 170 24.71 -5.84 7.37
C TRP A 170 25.59 -4.63 7.05
N HIS A 171 26.06 -3.93 8.09
CA HIS A 171 26.93 -2.76 7.96
C HIS A 171 28.41 -3.07 8.26
N GLU A 172 28.83 -4.34 8.17
CA GLU A 172 30.23 -4.68 8.42
C GLU A 172 31.15 -3.99 7.39
N GLY A 173 31.96 -3.03 7.86
CA GLY A 173 32.79 -2.15 7.02
C GLY A 173 32.42 -0.66 7.10
N GLU A 174 31.27 -0.34 7.70
CA GLU A 174 30.82 1.03 7.98
C GLU A 174 30.54 1.22 9.49
N ILE A 175 30.50 2.47 9.97
CA ILE A 175 29.97 2.73 11.32
C ILE A 175 28.45 2.65 11.24
N PRO A 176 27.78 1.66 11.86
CA PRO A 176 26.34 1.48 11.69
C PRO A 176 25.59 2.71 12.21
N SER A 177 24.82 3.35 11.33
CA SER A 177 23.80 4.29 11.77
C SER A 177 22.71 3.54 12.54
N ARG A 178 22.09 4.20 13.53
CA ARG A 178 21.08 3.59 14.43
C ARG A 178 20.04 2.80 13.60
N PRO A 179 19.53 1.64 14.07
CA PRO A 179 18.55 0.84 13.34
C PRO A 179 17.45 1.71 12.73
N TRP A 180 17.40 1.78 11.41
CA TRP A 180 16.39 2.60 10.74
C TRP A 180 15.02 1.98 10.94
N GLY A 181 14.16 2.73 11.64
CA GLY A 181 12.72 2.53 11.62
C GLY A 181 12.11 2.03 12.93
N ASN A 182 11.07 2.75 13.35
CA ASN A 182 10.01 2.14 14.16
C ASN A 182 9.29 1.11 13.29
N ASP A 183 8.92 -0.04 13.88
CA ASP A 183 8.10 -1.06 13.24
C ASP A 183 6.93 -0.40 12.47
N ARG A 184 7.03 -0.44 11.14
CA ARG A 184 6.05 0.18 10.23
C ARG A 184 4.71 -0.55 10.29
N ARG A 185 4.66 -1.80 10.77
CA ARG A 185 3.42 -2.60 10.93
C ARG A 185 2.50 -1.99 11.99
N ARG A 186 3.06 -1.38 13.03
CA ARG A 186 2.29 -0.64 14.06
C ARG A 186 1.62 0.63 13.50
N LYS A 187 2.21 1.25 12.46
CA LYS A 187 1.68 2.46 11.81
C LYS A 187 0.71 2.15 10.66
N ALA A 188 0.88 1.03 9.96
CA ALA A 188 -0.03 0.60 8.89
C ALA A 188 -1.44 0.29 9.45
N GLY A 189 -1.52 -0.37 10.62
CA GLY A 189 -2.79 -0.59 11.31
C GLY A 189 -3.41 0.69 11.89
N ALA A 190 -2.60 1.57 12.47
CA ALA A 190 -3.08 2.82 13.07
C ALA A 190 -3.55 3.86 12.03
N ARG A 191 -2.94 3.92 10.84
CA ARG A 191 -3.37 4.80 9.74
C ARG A 191 -4.70 4.36 9.13
N HIS A 192 -4.89 3.05 8.95
CA HIS A 192 -6.17 2.49 8.50
C HIS A 192 -7.29 2.72 9.53
N GLN A 193 -7.00 2.55 10.83
CA GLN A 193 -7.97 2.84 11.89
C GLN A 193 -8.32 4.33 11.97
N ALA A 194 -7.34 5.25 11.88
CA ALA A 194 -7.59 6.69 11.91
C ALA A 194 -8.45 7.17 10.73
N MET A 195 -8.30 6.57 9.54
CA MET A 195 -9.13 6.87 8.37
C MET A 195 -10.56 6.32 8.51
N ALA A 196 -10.72 5.09 9.00
CA ALA A 196 -12.02 4.49 9.29
C ALA A 196 -12.80 5.28 10.38
N THR A 197 -12.11 5.78 11.41
CA THR A 197 -12.72 6.62 12.45
C THR A 197 -13.13 7.99 11.93
N ARG A 198 -12.36 8.60 11.02
CA ARG A 198 -12.72 9.88 10.37
C ARG A 198 -13.91 9.76 9.42
N LEU A 199 -14.07 8.61 8.75
CA LEU A 199 -15.23 8.33 7.91
C LEU A 199 -16.50 8.08 8.74
N ARG A 200 -16.37 7.52 9.96
CA ARG A 200 -17.49 7.35 10.91
C ARG A 200 -17.89 8.63 11.64
N ALA A 201 -16.96 9.58 11.81
CA ALA A 201 -17.16 10.80 12.59
C ALA A 201 -17.71 12.00 11.78
N ARG A 202 -18.21 11.80 10.55
CA ARG A 202 -18.78 12.88 9.73
C ARG A 202 -20.31 12.93 9.92
N PRO A 203 -20.85 13.81 10.79
CA PRO A 203 -22.29 13.98 10.89
C PRO A 203 -22.83 14.56 9.57
N SER A 204 -23.87 13.92 9.05
CA SER A 204 -24.64 14.37 7.89
C SER A 204 -25.23 15.77 8.17
N ARG A 205 -24.58 16.81 7.64
CA ARG A 205 -25.16 18.16 7.54
C ARG A 205 -25.76 18.31 6.15
N LYS A 206 -27.00 17.83 5.97
CA LYS A 206 -27.98 18.37 5.01
C LYS A 206 -29.33 17.68 5.16
N ALA A 207 -30.10 18.15 6.13
CA ALA A 207 -31.56 18.09 6.12
C ALA A 207 -32.04 19.34 6.87
N GLY A 208 -32.74 20.25 6.18
CA GLY A 208 -33.30 21.45 6.80
C GLY A 208 -33.00 22.75 6.07
N ARG A 209 -33.43 22.86 4.81
CA ARG A 209 -33.87 24.17 4.26
C ARG A 209 -34.94 23.91 3.21
N SER A 210 -36.13 23.64 3.70
CA SER A 210 -37.38 23.69 2.96
C SER A 210 -37.59 25.12 2.45
N GLY A 211 -37.43 25.32 1.14
CA GLY A 211 -37.89 26.53 0.47
C GLY A 211 -39.39 26.39 0.21
N SER A 212 -40.20 27.15 0.96
CA SER A 212 -41.57 27.46 0.54
C SER A 212 -41.55 28.79 -0.22
N PRO A 213 -42.21 28.91 -1.38
CA PRO A 213 -42.24 30.14 -2.15
C PRO A 213 -43.23 31.14 -1.53
N SER A 214 -42.80 32.37 -1.28
CA SER A 214 -43.70 33.48 -0.95
C SER A 214 -44.26 34.12 -2.22
N PRO A 215 -45.55 34.55 -2.23
CA PRO A 215 -46.21 35.11 -3.40
C PRO A 215 -45.93 36.61 -3.57
N LEU A 216 -45.94 37.06 -4.83
CA LEU A 216 -45.80 38.46 -5.25
C LEU A 216 -46.95 39.33 -4.72
N PRO A 217 -46.72 40.59 -4.31
CA PRO A 217 -47.77 41.58 -4.25
C PRO A 217 -48.01 42.20 -5.63
N ARG A 218 -49.29 42.21 -6.02
CA ARG A 218 -49.86 43.02 -7.10
C ARG A 218 -49.83 44.49 -6.69
N GLU A 219 -49.28 45.34 -7.54
CA GLU A 219 -49.70 46.73 -7.62
C GLU A 219 -50.60 46.88 -8.85
N ALA A 220 -51.84 47.29 -8.62
CA ALA A 220 -52.67 47.97 -9.58
C ALA A 220 -53.25 49.19 -8.86
N ALA A 221 -53.32 50.30 -9.60
CA ALA A 221 -54.14 51.46 -9.25
C ALA A 221 -55.61 51.07 -9.01
#